data_AF-A0A970Y7Z3-F1
#
_entry.id   AF-A0A970Y7Z3-F1
#
_cell.length_a   1.000
_cell.length_b   1.000
_cell.length_c   1.000
_cell.angle_alpha   90.00
_cell.angle_beta   90.00
_cell.angle_gamma   90.00
#
_symmetry.space_group_name_H-M   'P 1'
#
loop_
_entity.id
_entity.type
_entity.pdbx_description
1 polymer ?
#
loop_
_entity_poly.entity_id
_entity_poly.type
_entity_poly.pdbx_seq_one_letter_code
_entity_poly.pdbx_strand_id
1 'polypeptide(L)'
;MRAQTAVTLPRLPWGSRVLLKETAIFPLVHLYFAGSVLGPLTDAEILGAILPDALILAGISWEDSHAMGPRLYRYAVARQPHLTGMARAALTHGASPPGLDYFGDKSCGKGHPGFAFRLGSLMASRAAGVCRLPEDLGLWKAHNFVEMAAEVIVSREHSQLAGRLRQVLVSSFVLEPAAGLVAAALEVERDAVAAALRRLPGYLELGNISPRRLAAKYQLQLNHRHGVKGACLEDLEELINDCIPLVEPRLEAFLDKSRREVQHMLEGYPLPAG
;
A
#
# COMPACT_ATOMS: atom_id res chain seq x y z
N MET A 1 38.46 20.58 -0.99
CA MET A 1 37.60 19.42 -1.34
C MET A 1 37.06 18.83 -0.05
N ARG A 2 35.76 19.01 0.25
CA ARG A 2 35.14 18.41 1.44
C ARG A 2 34.60 17.03 1.07
N ALA A 3 35.11 16.00 1.74
CA ALA A 3 34.63 14.63 1.60
C ALA A 3 33.18 14.54 2.12
N GLN A 4 32.29 14.03 1.29
CA GLN A 4 30.93 13.66 1.69
C GLN A 4 31.02 12.38 2.52
N THR A 5 30.71 12.48 3.81
CA THR A 5 30.46 11.33 4.66
C THR A 5 29.12 10.70 4.24
N ALA A 6 29.20 9.52 3.61
CA ALA A 6 28.03 8.69 3.36
C ALA A 6 27.46 8.23 4.71
N VAL A 7 26.22 8.63 5.00
CA VAL A 7 25.46 8.09 6.14
C VAL A 7 25.05 6.67 5.77
N THR A 8 25.78 5.69 6.27
CA THR A 8 25.38 4.27 6.23
C THR A 8 24.15 4.09 7.12
N LEU A 9 22.98 3.89 6.50
CA LEU A 9 21.81 3.38 7.21
C LEU A 9 22.15 1.98 7.78
N PRO A 10 21.75 1.67 9.03
CA PRO A 10 22.04 0.37 9.61
C PRO A 10 21.42 -0.73 8.75
N ARG A 11 22.25 -1.71 8.36
CA ARG A 11 21.78 -2.97 7.77
C ARG A 11 20.99 -3.69 8.86
N LEU A 12 19.66 -3.75 8.72
CA LEU A 12 18.80 -4.49 9.64
C LEU A 12 19.16 -5.99 9.57
N PRO A 13 19.39 -6.66 10.72
CA PRO A 13 19.92 -8.02 10.74
C PRO A 13 18.80 -9.05 10.80
N TRP A 14 18.21 -9.46 9.68
CA TRP A 14 17.18 -10.51 9.72
C TRP A 14 17.32 -11.52 8.57
N GLY A 15 17.83 -12.70 8.92
CA GLY A 15 17.77 -13.90 8.10
C GLY A 15 16.44 -14.65 8.30
N SER A 16 15.82 -15.03 7.18
CA SER A 16 15.05 -16.27 7.01
C SER A 16 14.11 -16.72 8.15
N ARG A 17 13.21 -15.83 8.56
CA ARG A 17 11.80 -16.20 8.78
C ARG A 17 10.98 -15.30 7.90
N VAL A 18 10.12 -15.88 7.06
CA VAL A 18 9.21 -15.15 6.17
C VAL A 18 8.30 -14.28 7.05
N LEU A 19 8.75 -13.06 7.32
CA LEU A 19 7.93 -11.96 7.78
C LEU A 19 7.07 -11.60 6.58
N LEU A 20 5.89 -12.23 6.46
CA LEU A 20 4.80 -11.68 5.66
C LEU A 20 4.75 -10.18 6.01
N LYS A 21 4.96 -9.24 5.07
CA LYS A 21 4.76 -7.81 5.35
C LYS A 21 3.29 -7.60 5.70
N GLU A 22 3.00 -7.79 6.97
CA GLU A 22 2.54 -6.88 7.98
C GLU A 22 1.77 -5.59 7.61
N THR A 23 1.20 -5.40 6.42
CA THR A 23 0.44 -4.16 6.10
C THR A 23 -0.96 -4.20 6.68
N ALA A 24 -1.35 -3.10 7.33
CA ALA A 24 -2.75 -2.69 7.34
C ALA A 24 -3.04 -2.11 5.95
N ILE A 25 -4.18 -2.49 5.37
CA ILE A 25 -4.46 -2.18 3.97
C ILE A 25 -5.17 -0.82 3.92
N PHE A 26 -4.54 0.17 3.30
CA PHE A 26 -5.00 1.56 3.21
C PHE A 26 -5.26 1.94 1.75
N PRO A 27 -6.36 1.46 1.17
CA PRO A 27 -6.54 1.45 -0.27
C PRO A 27 -6.77 2.84 -0.87
N LEU A 28 -7.33 3.81 -0.14
CA LEU A 28 -7.78 5.07 -0.75
C LEU A 28 -6.61 5.93 -1.21
N VAL A 29 -5.51 5.99 -0.45
CA VAL A 29 -4.30 6.71 -0.90
C VAL A 29 -3.79 6.10 -2.21
N HIS A 30 -3.76 4.77 -2.34
CA HIS A 30 -3.35 4.11 -3.58
C HIS A 30 -4.29 4.40 -4.75
N LEU A 31 -5.61 4.40 -4.52
CA LEU A 31 -6.59 4.72 -5.56
C LEU A 31 -6.50 6.17 -6.01
N TYR A 32 -6.39 7.10 -5.06
CA TYR A 32 -6.20 8.51 -5.35
C TYR A 32 -4.92 8.72 -6.17
N PHE A 33 -3.82 8.13 -5.71
CA PHE A 33 -2.52 8.24 -6.37
C PHE A 33 -2.54 7.66 -7.79
N ALA A 34 -3.07 6.45 -7.96
CA ALA A 34 -3.22 5.81 -9.27
C ALA A 34 -4.04 6.69 -10.22
N GLY A 35 -5.15 7.28 -9.75
CA GLY A 35 -5.97 8.20 -10.54
C GLY A 35 -5.23 9.48 -10.92
N SER A 36 -4.37 9.99 -10.04
CA SER A 36 -3.52 11.15 -10.34
C SER A 36 -2.46 10.86 -11.41
N VAL A 37 -2.02 9.60 -11.52
CA VAL A 37 -0.98 9.15 -12.47
C VAL A 37 -1.59 8.78 -13.81
N LEU A 38 -2.66 7.98 -13.81
CA LEU A 38 -3.26 7.35 -15.00
C LEU A 38 -4.48 8.11 -15.55
N GLY A 39 -4.99 9.09 -14.81
CA GLY A 39 -6.26 9.75 -15.11
C GLY A 39 -7.46 8.98 -14.53
N PRO A 40 -8.69 9.21 -15.04
CA PRO A 40 -9.87 8.51 -14.56
C PRO A 40 -9.74 6.99 -14.66
N LEU A 41 -9.79 6.31 -13.51
CA LEU A 41 -9.62 4.86 -13.46
C LEU A 41 -10.89 4.11 -13.85
N THR A 42 -10.71 3.05 -14.65
CA THR A 42 -11.69 1.98 -14.86
C THR A 42 -11.78 1.05 -13.64
N ASP A 43 -12.79 0.19 -13.60
CA ASP A 43 -12.95 -0.78 -12.50
C ASP A 43 -11.78 -1.76 -12.39
N ALA A 44 -11.24 -2.19 -13.54
CA ALA A 44 -10.06 -3.05 -13.58
C ALA A 44 -8.81 -2.32 -13.05
N GLU A 45 -8.64 -1.04 -13.37
CA GLU A 45 -7.53 -0.23 -12.85
C GLU A 45 -7.66 0.06 -11.35
N ILE A 46 -8.89 0.29 -10.85
CA ILE A 46 -9.15 0.40 -9.40
C ILE A 46 -8.67 -0.87 -8.69
N LEU A 47 -9.04 -2.05 -9.20
CA LEU A 47 -8.56 -3.30 -8.61
C LEU A 47 -7.04 -3.42 -8.71
N GLY A 48 -6.46 -3.09 -9.86
CA GLY A 48 -5.02 -3.14 -10.10
C GLY A 48 -4.23 -2.29 -9.10
N ALA A 49 -4.69 -1.07 -8.81
CA ALA A 49 -4.04 -0.14 -7.89
C ALA A 49 -3.95 -0.63 -6.44
N ILE A 50 -4.78 -1.58 -6.02
CA ILE A 50 -4.76 -2.17 -4.67
C ILE A 50 -4.38 -3.66 -4.68
N LEU A 51 -4.10 -4.22 -5.86
CA LEU A 51 -3.87 -5.65 -6.05
C LEU A 51 -2.69 -6.18 -5.23
N PRO A 52 -1.53 -5.49 -5.13
CA PRO A 52 -0.39 -6.00 -4.35
C PRO A 52 -0.71 -6.38 -2.91
N ASP A 53 -1.49 -5.56 -2.20
CA ASP A 53 -1.92 -5.86 -0.83
C ASP A 53 -2.91 -7.03 -0.79
N ALA A 54 -3.83 -7.09 -1.75
CA ALA A 54 -4.81 -8.18 -1.80
C ALA A 54 -4.15 -9.55 -1.97
N LEU A 55 -3.04 -9.62 -2.70
CA LEU A 55 -2.32 -10.87 -2.94
C LEU A 55 -1.60 -11.43 -1.71
N ILE A 56 -1.35 -10.61 -0.69
CA ILE A 56 -0.83 -11.10 0.59
C ILE A 56 -1.84 -12.07 1.22
N LEU A 57 -3.14 -11.84 1.04
CA LEU A 57 -4.21 -12.75 1.50
C LEU A 57 -4.23 -14.08 0.74
N ALA A 58 -3.61 -14.15 -0.44
CA ALA A 58 -3.42 -15.38 -1.21
C ALA A 58 -2.16 -16.16 -0.77
N GLY A 59 -1.43 -15.68 0.23
CA GLY A 59 -0.17 -16.28 0.68
C GLY A 59 1.05 -15.91 -0.18
N ILE A 60 0.90 -14.96 -1.11
CA ILE A 60 2.02 -14.41 -1.87
C ILE A 60 2.82 -13.50 -0.93
N SER A 61 4.15 -13.64 -0.94
CA SER A 61 5.01 -12.79 -0.12
C SER A 61 4.82 -11.33 -0.49
N TRP A 62 5.10 -10.43 0.44
CA TRP A 62 4.99 -9.01 0.14
C TRP A 62 5.99 -8.60 -0.94
N GLU A 63 7.21 -9.12 -0.85
CA GLU A 63 8.26 -8.87 -1.82
C GLU A 63 7.79 -9.24 -3.23
N ASP A 64 7.18 -10.41 -3.39
CA ASP A 64 6.68 -10.87 -4.69
C ASP A 64 5.46 -10.07 -5.14
N SER A 65 4.49 -9.83 -4.25
CA SER A 65 3.27 -9.09 -4.62
C SER A 65 3.56 -7.62 -4.95
N HIS A 66 4.55 -7.00 -4.34
CA HIS A 66 4.92 -5.60 -4.62
C HIS A 66 5.99 -5.48 -5.70
N ALA A 67 6.55 -6.59 -6.18
CA ALA A 67 7.44 -6.64 -7.34
C ALA A 67 6.77 -7.18 -8.63
N MET A 68 5.50 -7.60 -8.56
CA MET A 68 4.85 -8.33 -9.66
C MET A 68 4.50 -7.48 -10.89
N GLY A 69 4.41 -6.15 -10.76
CA GLY A 69 3.86 -5.26 -11.79
C GLY A 69 4.42 -5.50 -13.20
N PRO A 70 5.75 -5.62 -13.40
CA PRO A 70 6.32 -5.87 -14.71
C PRO A 70 5.99 -7.25 -15.29
N ARG A 71 5.80 -8.26 -14.44
CA ARG A 71 5.40 -9.62 -14.87
C ARG A 71 3.94 -9.63 -15.28
N LEU A 72 3.06 -9.04 -14.47
CA LEU A 72 1.65 -8.85 -14.80
C LEU A 72 1.48 -8.09 -16.12
N TYR A 73 2.17 -6.96 -16.27
CA TYR A 73 2.05 -6.12 -17.46
C TYR A 73 2.48 -6.85 -18.73
N ARG A 74 3.66 -7.50 -18.71
CA ARG A 74 4.15 -8.26 -19.89
C ARG A 74 3.20 -9.39 -20.28
N TYR A 75 2.65 -10.09 -19.29
CA TYR A 75 1.66 -11.14 -19.55
C TYR A 75 0.37 -10.56 -20.12
N ALA A 76 -0.15 -9.47 -19.55
CA ALA A 76 -1.37 -8.81 -20.03
C ALA A 76 -1.21 -8.36 -21.49
N VAL A 77 -0.13 -7.66 -21.83
CA VAL A 77 0.13 -7.23 -23.22
C VAL A 77 0.16 -8.42 -24.17
N ALA A 78 0.80 -9.53 -23.79
CA ALA A 78 0.98 -10.67 -24.68
C ALA A 78 -0.27 -11.56 -24.82
N ARG A 79 -1.09 -11.67 -23.77
CA ARG A 79 -2.14 -12.71 -23.67
C ARG A 79 -3.52 -12.17 -23.33
N GLN A 80 -3.62 -11.04 -22.64
CA GLN A 80 -4.88 -10.46 -22.17
C GLN A 80 -4.87 -8.92 -22.31
N PRO A 81 -4.81 -8.36 -23.54
CA PRO A 81 -4.53 -6.93 -23.73
C PRO A 81 -5.56 -6.00 -23.07
N HIS A 82 -6.81 -6.46 -22.94
CA HIS A 82 -7.89 -5.75 -22.25
C HIS A 82 -7.65 -5.53 -20.74
N LEU A 83 -6.70 -6.25 -20.12
CA LEU A 83 -6.28 -6.06 -18.73
C LEU A 83 -4.96 -5.31 -18.57
N THR A 84 -4.41 -4.75 -19.66
CA THR A 84 -3.14 -4.01 -19.58
C THR A 84 -3.25 -2.78 -18.66
N GLY A 85 -4.39 -2.08 -18.67
CA GLY A 85 -4.66 -0.97 -17.76
C GLY A 85 -4.56 -1.39 -16.29
N MET A 86 -5.20 -2.51 -15.92
CA MET A 86 -5.10 -3.07 -14.57
C MET A 86 -3.65 -3.37 -14.16
N ALA A 87 -2.88 -4.00 -15.04
CA ALA A 87 -1.47 -4.29 -14.76
C ALA A 87 -0.62 -3.01 -14.63
N ARG A 88 -0.93 -1.96 -15.42
CA ARG A 88 -0.33 -0.63 -15.27
C ARG A 88 -0.71 0.03 -13.95
N ALA A 89 -1.95 -0.12 -13.48
CA ALA A 89 -2.36 0.37 -12.17
C ALA A 89 -1.64 -0.35 -11.02
N ALA A 90 -1.36 -1.66 -11.15
CA ALA A 90 -0.54 -2.37 -10.15
C ALA A 90 0.89 -1.81 -10.05
N LEU A 91 1.46 -1.29 -11.15
CA LEU A 91 2.77 -0.64 -11.15
C LEU A 91 2.78 0.67 -10.36
N THR A 92 1.64 1.38 -10.23
CA THR A 92 1.61 2.62 -9.42
C THR A 92 1.68 2.35 -7.93
N HIS A 93 1.36 1.13 -7.49
CA HIS A 93 1.42 0.71 -6.09
C HIS A 93 2.83 0.24 -5.70
N GLY A 94 3.47 -0.59 -6.54
CA GLY A 94 4.58 -1.47 -6.17
C GLY A 94 5.84 -0.85 -5.53
N ALA A 95 6.71 -1.75 -5.07
CA ALA A 95 8.01 -1.41 -4.49
C ALA A 95 9.18 -1.67 -5.47
N SER A 96 8.97 -2.50 -6.50
CA SER A 96 9.90 -2.71 -7.61
C SER A 96 9.14 -3.03 -8.90
N PRO A 97 9.08 -2.12 -9.89
CA PRO A 97 9.72 -0.82 -9.95
C PRO A 97 9.16 0.17 -8.90
N PRO A 98 9.81 1.34 -8.73
CA PRO A 98 9.37 2.36 -7.78
C PRO A 98 7.95 2.90 -8.04
N GLY A 99 6.97 2.38 -7.30
CA GLY A 99 5.61 2.91 -7.16
C GLY A 99 5.42 3.66 -5.84
N LEU A 100 4.17 3.89 -5.42
CA LEU A 100 3.86 4.63 -4.21
C LEU A 100 4.50 4.01 -2.96
N ASP A 101 4.46 2.69 -2.79
CA ASP A 101 5.09 2.01 -1.65
C ASP A 101 6.60 2.24 -1.61
N TYR A 102 7.26 2.29 -2.77
CA TYR A 102 8.69 2.61 -2.79
C TYR A 102 8.95 4.01 -2.21
N PHE A 103 8.16 5.01 -2.58
CA PHE A 103 8.35 6.38 -2.12
C PHE A 103 7.83 6.61 -0.69
N GLY A 104 6.82 5.86 -0.27
CA GLY A 104 6.28 5.82 1.09
C GLY A 104 7.23 5.15 2.07
N ASP A 105 7.79 3.99 1.69
CA ASP A 105 8.57 3.15 2.60
C ASP A 105 10.08 3.31 2.46
N LYS A 106 10.58 3.16 1.23
CA LYS A 106 12.01 2.93 1.00
C LYS A 106 12.78 4.23 0.82
N SER A 107 12.37 5.05 -0.15
CA SER A 107 13.09 6.30 -0.41
C SER A 107 12.23 7.36 -1.07
N CYS A 108 12.23 8.57 -0.50
CA CYS A 108 11.68 9.76 -1.14
C CYS A 108 12.72 10.59 -1.91
N GLY A 109 13.87 9.99 -2.30
CA GLY A 109 14.94 10.63 -3.07
C GLY A 109 16.12 11.15 -2.24
N LYS A 110 17.27 11.37 -2.88
CA LYS A 110 18.54 11.85 -2.28
C LYS A 110 19.03 11.04 -1.06
N GLY A 111 18.73 9.74 -1.02
CA GLY A 111 19.12 8.84 0.08
C GLY A 111 18.32 9.02 1.37
N HIS A 112 17.24 9.82 1.35
CA HIS A 112 16.32 9.90 2.49
C HIS A 112 15.40 8.68 2.55
N PRO A 113 15.01 8.23 3.77
CA PRO A 113 13.96 7.23 3.95
C PRO A 113 12.66 7.64 3.25
N GLY A 114 11.77 6.67 3.03
CA GLY A 114 10.43 6.95 2.50
C GLY A 114 9.63 7.91 3.37
N PHE A 115 8.61 8.53 2.79
CA PHE A 115 7.77 9.54 3.46
C PHE A 115 7.20 9.05 4.80
N ALA A 116 6.63 7.84 4.82
CA ALA A 116 5.99 7.27 5.99
C ALA A 116 6.99 6.95 7.10
N PHE A 117 8.14 6.35 6.75
CA PHE A 117 9.23 6.13 7.72
C PHE A 117 9.85 7.42 8.24
N ARG A 118 10.01 8.43 7.38
CA ARG A 118 10.57 9.73 7.77
C ARG A 118 9.70 10.40 8.83
N LEU A 119 8.39 10.50 8.60
CA LEU A 119 7.48 11.10 9.58
C LEU A 119 7.27 10.17 10.79
N GLY A 120 7.19 8.86 10.56
CA GLY A 120 7.04 7.85 11.60
C GLY A 120 8.19 7.85 12.60
N SER A 121 9.41 8.20 12.18
CA SER A 121 10.56 8.34 13.08
C SER A 121 10.33 9.30 14.24
N LEU A 122 9.49 10.33 14.05
CA LEU A 122 9.13 11.29 15.10
C LEU A 122 8.27 10.66 16.21
N MET A 123 7.54 9.58 15.88
CA MET A 123 6.56 8.92 16.75
C MET A 123 6.97 7.50 17.14
N ALA A 124 8.15 7.02 16.72
CA ALA A 124 8.56 5.61 16.84
C ALA A 124 8.46 5.05 18.27
N SER A 125 9.04 5.74 19.26
CA SER A 125 9.00 5.30 20.66
C SER A 125 7.58 5.27 21.21
N ARG A 126 6.75 6.27 20.85
CA ARG A 126 5.35 6.30 21.27
C ARG A 126 4.54 5.18 20.61
N ALA A 127 4.76 4.92 19.33
CA ALA A 127 4.12 3.83 18.61
C ALA A 127 4.46 2.47 19.23
N ALA A 128 5.72 2.23 19.60
CA ALA A 128 6.13 1.03 20.34
C ALA A 128 5.36 0.90 21.67
N GLY A 129 5.32 1.98 22.46
CA GLY A 129 4.62 2.01 23.76
C GLY A 129 3.12 1.73 23.65
N VAL A 130 2.43 2.47 22.77
CA VAL A 130 0.97 2.31 22.54
C VAL A 130 0.64 0.92 21.99
N CYS A 131 1.48 0.39 21.09
CA CYS A 131 1.30 -0.95 20.55
C CYS A 131 1.74 -2.06 21.53
N ARG A 132 2.38 -1.71 22.66
CA ARG A 132 2.99 -2.66 23.61
C ARG A 132 3.98 -3.62 22.94
N LEU A 133 4.80 -3.08 22.04
CA LEU A 133 5.79 -3.82 21.29
C LEU A 133 7.21 -3.37 21.69
N PRO A 134 8.23 -4.22 21.45
CA PRO A 134 9.63 -3.81 21.53
C PRO A 134 9.94 -2.54 20.75
N GLU A 135 10.89 -1.74 21.24
CA GLU A 135 11.25 -0.44 20.65
C GLU A 135 11.78 -0.56 19.21
N ASP A 136 12.44 -1.66 18.87
CA ASP A 136 12.95 -1.92 17.52
C ASP A 136 11.83 -2.11 16.47
N LEU A 137 10.61 -2.43 16.90
CA LEU A 137 9.41 -2.43 16.06
C LEU A 137 8.72 -1.07 15.99
N GLY A 138 9.10 -0.11 16.85
CA GLY A 138 8.44 1.18 16.97
C GLY A 138 8.39 1.97 15.67
N LEU A 139 9.50 2.02 14.93
CA LEU A 139 9.57 2.72 13.64
C LEU A 139 8.64 2.09 12.59
N TRP A 140 8.58 0.76 12.54
CA TRP A 140 7.69 0.04 11.64
C TRP A 140 6.22 0.32 11.98
N LYS A 141 5.86 0.31 13.25
CA LYS A 141 4.49 0.60 13.65
C LYS A 141 4.14 2.07 13.43
N ALA A 142 5.08 2.99 13.64
CA ALA A 142 4.89 4.41 13.39
C ALA A 142 4.60 4.74 11.92
N HIS A 143 5.21 4.06 10.93
CA HIS A 143 4.85 4.31 9.54
C HIS A 143 3.39 3.95 9.24
N ASN A 144 2.86 2.88 9.85
CA ASN A 144 1.46 2.47 9.65
C ASN A 144 0.51 3.56 10.14
N PHE A 145 0.84 4.25 11.24
CA PHE A 145 0.04 5.40 11.71
C PHE A 145 0.11 6.60 10.78
N VAL A 146 1.26 6.84 10.14
CA VAL A 146 1.41 7.87 9.09
C VAL A 146 0.55 7.55 7.87
N GLU A 147 0.52 6.29 7.44
CA GLU A 147 -0.34 5.83 6.34
C GLU A 147 -1.82 5.92 6.70
N MET A 148 -2.21 5.53 7.92
CA MET A 148 -3.58 5.71 8.43
C MET A 148 -3.99 7.18 8.43
N ALA A 149 -3.09 8.10 8.81
CA ALA A 149 -3.37 9.52 8.75
C ALA A 149 -3.58 10.00 7.32
N ALA A 150 -2.75 9.55 6.36
CA ALA A 150 -2.92 9.84 4.94
C ALA A 150 -4.27 9.29 4.41
N GLU A 151 -4.65 8.07 4.80
CA GLU A 151 -5.93 7.46 4.45
C GLU A 151 -7.12 8.29 4.96
N VAL A 152 -7.05 8.79 6.20
CA VAL A 152 -8.06 9.69 6.76
C VAL A 152 -8.17 10.97 5.95
N ILE A 153 -7.06 11.61 5.62
CA ILE A 153 -7.02 12.87 4.84
C ILE A 153 -7.64 12.65 3.45
N VAL A 154 -7.16 11.64 2.72
CA VAL A 154 -7.69 11.31 1.37
C VAL A 154 -9.17 10.95 1.42
N SER A 155 -9.63 10.24 2.46
CA SER A 155 -11.05 9.89 2.59
C SER A 155 -11.96 11.11 2.77
N ARG A 156 -11.48 12.17 3.43
CA ARG A 156 -12.23 13.42 3.65
C ARG A 156 -12.33 14.23 2.36
N GLU A 157 -11.23 14.34 1.63
CA GLU A 157 -11.12 15.13 0.40
C GLU A 157 -11.72 14.42 -0.82
N HIS A 158 -11.73 13.09 -0.81
CA HIS A 158 -12.15 12.25 -1.94
C HIS A 158 -13.12 11.14 -1.50
N SER A 159 -14.19 11.52 -0.80
CA SER A 159 -15.19 10.63 -0.21
C SER A 159 -15.85 9.63 -1.18
N GLN A 160 -15.83 9.89 -2.49
CA GLN A 160 -16.35 9.00 -3.52
C GLN A 160 -15.50 7.72 -3.72
N LEU A 161 -14.22 7.73 -3.37
CA LEU A 161 -13.30 6.62 -3.67
C LEU A 161 -13.71 5.32 -2.97
N ALA A 162 -14.11 5.40 -1.69
CA ALA A 162 -14.55 4.23 -0.94
C ALA A 162 -15.80 3.58 -1.55
N GLY A 163 -16.74 4.40 -2.03
CA GLY A 163 -17.95 3.94 -2.72
C GLY A 163 -17.62 3.21 -4.01
N ARG A 164 -16.74 3.79 -4.84
CA ARG A 164 -16.27 3.16 -6.09
C ARG A 164 -15.55 1.84 -5.82
N LEU A 165 -14.66 1.80 -4.83
CA LEU A 165 -13.95 0.57 -4.49
C LEU A 165 -14.90 -0.54 -4.02
N ARG A 166 -15.90 -0.21 -3.19
CA ARG A 166 -16.93 -1.18 -2.76
C ARG A 166 -17.66 -1.80 -3.96
N GLN A 167 -17.97 -1.01 -5.00
CA GLN A 167 -18.61 -1.52 -6.21
C GLN A 167 -17.72 -2.50 -6.98
N VAL A 168 -16.43 -2.17 -7.13
CA VAL A 168 -15.46 -3.03 -7.82
C VAL A 168 -15.29 -4.37 -7.10
N LEU A 169 -15.20 -4.35 -5.77
CA LEU A 169 -14.94 -5.56 -4.97
C LEU A 169 -16.12 -6.53 -4.87
N VAL A 170 -17.31 -6.17 -5.35
CA VAL A 170 -18.45 -7.10 -5.48
C VAL A 170 -18.71 -7.52 -6.92
N SER A 171 -17.93 -7.02 -7.89
CA SER A 171 -18.12 -7.28 -9.32
C SER A 171 -17.34 -8.51 -9.79
N SER A 172 -18.03 -9.63 -10.01
CA SER A 172 -17.41 -10.84 -10.58
C SER A 172 -16.80 -10.61 -11.97
N PHE A 173 -17.34 -9.65 -12.73
CA PHE A 173 -16.81 -9.26 -14.05
C PHE A 173 -15.39 -8.69 -13.99
N VAL A 174 -14.97 -8.19 -12.83
CA VAL A 174 -13.62 -7.64 -12.62
C VAL A 174 -12.76 -8.65 -11.88
N LEU A 175 -13.29 -9.27 -10.83
CA LEU A 175 -12.52 -10.17 -9.98
C LEU A 175 -12.06 -11.44 -10.71
N GLU A 176 -12.92 -12.05 -11.54
CA GLU A 176 -12.59 -13.32 -12.20
C GLU A 176 -11.51 -13.19 -13.29
N PRO A 177 -11.55 -12.19 -14.19
CA PRO A 177 -10.44 -11.94 -15.11
C PRO A 177 -9.16 -11.56 -14.38
N ALA A 178 -9.24 -10.77 -13.31
CA ALA A 178 -8.07 -10.38 -12.52
C ALA A 178 -7.39 -11.59 -11.87
N ALA A 179 -8.17 -12.48 -11.23
CA ALA A 179 -7.64 -13.72 -10.68
C ALA A 179 -6.99 -14.59 -11.75
N GLY A 180 -7.61 -14.69 -12.95
CA GLY A 180 -7.04 -15.41 -14.08
C GLY A 180 -5.71 -14.82 -14.57
N LEU A 181 -5.62 -13.50 -14.69
CA LEU A 181 -4.38 -12.82 -15.07
C LEU A 181 -3.28 -13.10 -14.06
N VAL A 182 -3.54 -12.88 -12.77
CA VAL A 182 -2.55 -13.04 -11.71
C VAL A 182 -2.08 -14.49 -11.62
N ALA A 183 -3.00 -15.45 -11.63
CA ALA A 183 -2.68 -16.87 -11.56
C ALA A 183 -1.75 -17.29 -12.70
N ALA A 184 -2.09 -16.89 -13.93
CA ALA A 184 -1.32 -17.26 -15.10
C ALA A 184 0.02 -16.50 -15.19
N ALA A 185 0.03 -15.22 -14.80
CA ALA A 185 1.22 -14.41 -14.82
C ALA A 185 2.22 -14.81 -13.73
N LEU A 186 1.75 -15.21 -12.54
CA LEU A 186 2.61 -15.55 -11.40
C LEU A 186 2.87 -17.06 -11.23
N GLU A 187 2.16 -17.90 -12.00
CA GLU A 187 2.20 -19.37 -11.88
C GLU A 187 1.75 -19.83 -10.48
N VAL A 188 0.61 -19.29 -10.03
CA VAL A 188 -0.02 -19.62 -8.75
C VAL A 188 -1.44 -20.13 -8.95
N GLU A 189 -2.00 -20.79 -7.94
CA GLU A 189 -3.36 -21.32 -7.99
C GLU A 189 -4.42 -20.23 -8.12
N ARG A 190 -5.22 -20.30 -9.19
CA ARG A 190 -6.28 -19.31 -9.47
C ARG A 190 -7.29 -19.20 -8.36
N ASP A 191 -7.69 -20.32 -7.78
CA ASP A 191 -8.71 -20.35 -6.73
C ASP A 191 -8.23 -19.65 -5.44
N ALA A 192 -6.93 -19.75 -5.13
CA ALA A 192 -6.34 -19.04 -4.00
C ALA A 192 -6.38 -17.52 -4.21
N VAL A 193 -6.05 -17.04 -5.42
CA VAL A 193 -6.15 -15.62 -5.78
C VAL A 193 -7.59 -15.14 -5.74
N ALA A 194 -8.52 -15.87 -6.36
CA ALA A 194 -9.94 -15.50 -6.36
C ALA A 194 -10.51 -15.44 -4.93
N ALA A 195 -10.16 -16.41 -4.08
CA ALA A 195 -10.56 -16.41 -2.67
C ALA A 195 -9.95 -15.24 -1.88
N ALA A 196 -8.72 -14.83 -2.18
CA ALA A 196 -8.11 -13.64 -1.59
C ALA A 196 -8.87 -12.36 -1.99
N LEU A 197 -9.14 -12.17 -3.28
CA LEU A 197 -9.89 -11.01 -3.79
C LEU A 197 -11.29 -10.91 -3.18
N ARG A 198 -12.03 -12.03 -3.06
CA ARG A 198 -13.37 -12.04 -2.45
C ARG A 198 -13.35 -11.76 -0.94
N ARG A 199 -12.27 -12.11 -0.24
CA ARG A 199 -12.12 -11.83 1.20
C ARG A 199 -11.67 -10.40 1.48
N LEU A 200 -11.04 -9.73 0.51
CA LEU A 200 -10.46 -8.40 0.67
C LEU A 200 -11.41 -7.39 1.34
N PRO A 201 -12.70 -7.27 1.00
CA PRO A 201 -13.61 -6.33 1.66
C PRO A 201 -13.66 -6.44 3.18
N GLY A 202 -13.51 -7.64 3.74
CA GLY A 202 -13.50 -7.84 5.21
C GLY A 202 -12.29 -7.19 5.90
N TYR A 203 -11.19 -7.03 5.17
CA TYR A 203 -9.95 -6.44 5.67
C TYR A 203 -9.93 -4.92 5.51
N LEU A 204 -10.68 -4.34 4.56
CA LEU A 204 -10.68 -2.90 4.27
C LEU A 204 -11.68 -2.11 5.12
N GLU A 205 -11.30 -0.93 5.64
CA GLU A 205 -12.27 0.02 6.18
C GLU A 205 -12.76 0.91 5.04
N LEU A 206 -13.91 0.59 4.47
CA LEU A 206 -14.50 1.36 3.35
C LEU A 206 -15.73 2.15 3.77
N GLY A 207 -16.12 2.14 5.04
CA GLY A 207 -17.26 2.87 5.56
C GLY A 207 -16.96 4.36 5.78
N ASN A 208 -17.34 4.88 6.93
CA ASN A 208 -16.98 6.23 7.37
C ASN A 208 -15.55 6.21 7.93
N ILE A 209 -14.54 6.27 7.07
CA ILE A 209 -13.13 6.21 7.48
C ILE A 209 -12.84 7.30 8.50
N SER A 210 -12.38 6.88 9.67
CA SER A 210 -12.02 7.77 10.77
C SER A 210 -10.85 7.18 11.55
N PRO A 211 -10.10 8.01 12.29
CA PRO A 211 -9.04 7.56 13.18
C PRO A 211 -9.50 6.41 14.08
N ARG A 212 -10.66 6.54 14.74
CA ARG A 212 -11.21 5.48 15.62
C ARG A 212 -11.42 4.15 14.90
N ARG A 213 -11.96 4.15 13.68
CA ARG A 213 -12.25 2.92 12.94
C ARG A 213 -10.98 2.25 12.42
N LEU A 214 -10.02 3.04 11.94
CA LEU A 214 -8.70 2.54 11.55
C LEU A 214 -7.96 1.97 12.76
N ALA A 215 -7.99 2.68 13.91
CA ALA A 215 -7.43 2.21 15.17
C ALA A 215 -8.06 0.87 15.62
N ALA A 216 -9.38 0.72 15.51
CA ALA A 216 -10.07 -0.53 15.85
C ALA A 216 -9.62 -1.69 14.95
N LYS A 217 -9.49 -1.47 13.63
CA LYS A 217 -8.94 -2.49 12.73
C LYS A 217 -7.49 -2.82 13.04
N TYR A 218 -6.68 -1.81 13.33
CA TYR A 218 -5.28 -1.99 13.67
C TYR A 218 -5.09 -2.72 15.01
N GLN A 219 -5.96 -2.48 16.00
CA GLN A 219 -5.98 -3.22 17.25
C GLN A 219 -6.24 -4.73 17.01
N LEU A 220 -7.20 -5.07 16.15
CA LEU A 220 -7.45 -6.46 15.75
C LEU A 220 -6.21 -7.08 15.08
N GLN A 221 -5.52 -6.31 14.24
CA GLN A 221 -4.30 -6.74 13.57
C GLN A 221 -3.15 -6.96 14.57
N LEU A 222 -2.97 -6.08 15.56
CA LEU A 222 -1.99 -6.23 16.64
C LEU A 222 -2.26 -7.51 17.45
N ASN A 223 -3.52 -7.78 17.80
CA ASN A 223 -3.89 -9.01 18.48
C ASN A 223 -3.58 -10.25 17.63
N HIS A 224 -4.02 -10.24 16.37
CA HIS A 224 -3.86 -11.40 15.49
C HIS A 224 -2.39 -11.73 15.18
N ARG A 225 -1.55 -10.71 14.97
CA ARG A 225 -0.16 -10.91 14.54
C ARG A 225 0.84 -10.97 15.69
N HIS A 226 0.67 -10.13 16.70
CA HIS A 226 1.63 -9.96 17.78
C HIS A 226 1.12 -10.50 19.12
N GLY A 227 -0.10 -11.06 19.15
CA GLY A 227 -0.72 -11.54 20.39
C GLY A 227 -1.08 -10.42 21.38
N VAL A 228 -1.06 -9.17 20.93
CA VAL A 228 -1.32 -8.00 21.79
C VAL A 228 -2.83 -7.82 21.97
N LYS A 229 -3.37 -8.37 23.07
CA LYS A 229 -4.79 -8.28 23.42
C LYS A 229 -5.19 -6.97 24.11
N GLY A 230 -4.23 -6.10 24.43
CA GLY A 230 -4.44 -4.96 25.34
C GLY A 230 -3.97 -3.60 24.83
N ALA A 231 -3.70 -3.44 23.53
CA ALA A 231 -3.46 -2.10 22.98
C ALA A 231 -4.73 -1.25 23.19
N CYS A 232 -4.60 -0.08 23.80
CA CYS A 232 -5.75 0.78 24.11
C CYS A 232 -6.28 1.41 22.81
N LEU A 233 -7.59 1.30 22.56
CA LEU A 233 -8.18 1.82 21.32
C LEU A 233 -8.03 3.35 21.26
N GLU A 234 -8.26 4.01 22.39
CA GLU A 234 -8.15 5.47 22.53
C GLU A 234 -6.71 5.94 22.27
N ASP A 235 -5.70 5.26 22.79
CA ASP A 235 -4.29 5.61 22.55
C ASP A 235 -3.90 5.42 21.07
N LEU A 236 -4.41 4.37 20.43
CA LEU A 236 -4.19 4.13 19.00
C LEU A 236 -4.87 5.21 18.13
N GLU A 237 -6.10 5.58 18.48
CA GLU A 237 -6.84 6.66 17.83
C GLU A 237 -6.13 8.01 17.99
N GLU A 238 -5.67 8.32 19.21
CA GLU A 238 -4.90 9.53 19.50
C GLU A 238 -3.62 9.58 18.66
N LEU A 239 -2.90 8.47 18.56
CA LEU A 239 -1.67 8.41 17.76
C LEU A 239 -1.92 8.66 16.26
N ILE A 240 -3.04 8.18 15.70
CA ILE A 240 -3.43 8.53 14.33
C ILE A 240 -3.72 10.04 14.22
N ASN A 241 -4.49 10.60 15.17
CA ASN A 241 -4.80 12.03 15.20
C ASN A 241 -3.55 12.90 15.28
N ASP A 242 -2.54 12.47 16.02
CA ASP A 242 -1.27 13.19 16.14
C ASP A 242 -0.41 13.08 14.87
N CYS A 243 -0.58 12.03 14.08
CA CYS A 243 0.04 11.93 12.76
C CYS A 243 -0.60 12.87 11.72
N ILE A 244 -1.90 13.16 11.81
CA ILE A 244 -2.61 14.03 10.84
C ILE A 244 -1.91 15.40 10.63
N PRO A 245 -1.62 16.22 11.66
CA PRO A 245 -0.97 17.52 11.46
C PRO A 245 0.48 17.40 10.97
N LEU A 246 1.11 16.23 11.08
CA LEU A 246 2.42 15.95 10.49
C LEU A 246 2.30 15.65 8.99
N VAL A 247 1.26 14.92 8.60
CA VAL A 247 1.05 14.41 7.24
C VAL A 247 0.39 15.45 6.34
N GLU A 248 -0.72 16.02 6.77
CA GLU A 248 -1.61 16.88 5.96
C GLU A 248 -0.87 18.01 5.21
N PRO A 249 -0.05 18.86 5.85
CA PRO A 249 0.63 19.94 5.13
C PRO A 249 1.75 19.48 4.17
N ARG A 250 2.03 18.16 4.11
CA ARG A 250 3.13 17.58 3.32
C ARG A 250 2.66 16.55 2.30
N LEU A 251 1.43 16.04 2.45
CA LEU A 251 0.91 14.91 1.68
C LEU A 251 0.87 15.24 0.19
N GLU A 252 0.27 16.37 -0.19
CA GLU A 252 0.14 16.77 -1.59
C GLU A 252 1.51 16.90 -2.27
N ALA A 253 2.45 17.62 -1.65
CA ALA A 253 3.79 17.78 -2.20
C ALA A 253 4.54 16.44 -2.36
N PHE A 254 4.30 15.49 -1.45
CA PHE A 254 4.83 14.13 -1.54
C PHE A 254 4.19 13.35 -2.71
N LEU A 255 2.87 13.37 -2.83
CA LEU A 255 2.13 12.67 -3.88
C LEU A 255 2.48 13.24 -5.25
N ASP A 256 2.57 14.57 -5.38
CA ASP A 256 3.00 15.26 -6.61
C ASP A 256 4.40 14.85 -7.07
N LYS A 257 5.33 14.74 -6.13
CA LYS A 257 6.68 14.28 -6.43
C LYS A 257 6.68 12.84 -6.89
N SER A 258 6.03 11.97 -6.13
CA SER A 258 5.94 10.53 -6.44
C SER A 258 5.24 10.30 -7.78
N ARG A 259 4.21 11.11 -8.10
CA ARG A 259 3.46 11.05 -9.36
C ARG A 259 4.39 11.26 -10.56
N ARG A 260 5.27 12.27 -10.51
CA ARG A 260 6.21 12.54 -11.61
C ARG A 260 7.18 11.39 -11.84
N GLU A 261 7.72 10.81 -10.76
CA GLU A 261 8.65 9.67 -10.86
C GLU A 261 7.95 8.42 -11.40
N VAL A 262 6.71 8.14 -10.94
CA VAL A 262 5.92 7.01 -11.42
C VAL A 262 5.47 7.21 -12.87
N GLN A 263 5.09 8.42 -13.27
CA GLN A 263 4.76 8.74 -14.67
C GLN A 263 5.94 8.47 -15.60
N HIS A 264 7.15 8.91 -15.22
CA HIS A 264 8.36 8.60 -15.99
C HIS A 264 8.64 7.09 -16.05
N MET A 265 8.51 6.38 -14.93
CA MET A 265 8.64 4.92 -14.90
C MET A 265 7.66 4.22 -15.86
N LEU A 266 6.41 4.71 -15.94
CA LEU A 266 5.37 4.15 -16.81
C LEU A 266 5.61 4.39 -18.31
N GLU A 267 6.56 5.23 -18.72
CA GLU A 267 7.00 5.34 -20.12
C GLU A 267 7.57 4.00 -20.62
N GLY A 268 8.14 3.19 -19.72
CA GLY A 268 8.59 1.81 -20.01
C GLY A 268 7.46 0.79 -20.12
N TYR A 269 6.21 1.19 -19.87
CA TYR A 269 5.02 0.33 -19.82
C TYR A 269 3.84 0.93 -20.62
N PRO A 270 4.00 1.19 -21.93
CA PRO A 270 2.98 1.85 -22.76
C PRO A 270 1.68 1.05 -22.88
N LEU A 271 0.54 1.69 -23.17
CA LEU A 271 -0.64 0.92 -23.55
C LEU A 271 -0.43 0.35 -24.95
N PRO A 272 -0.96 -0.85 -25.27
CA PRO A 272 -0.97 -1.35 -26.64
C PRO A 272 -1.68 -0.33 -27.54
N ALA A 273 -1.17 -0.15 -28.77
CA ALA A 273 -1.92 0.60 -29.77
C ALA A 273 -3.26 -0.11 -30.01
N GLY A 274 -4.37 0.63 -29.84
CA GLY A 274 -5.72 0.13 -30.06
C GLY A 274 -6.01 -0.16 -31.52
#